data_AF-A2SDE3-F1
#
_entry.id   AF-A2SDE3-F1
#
_cell.length_a   1.000
_cell.length_b   1.000
_cell.length_c   1.000
_cell.angle_alpha   90.00
_cell.angle_beta   90.00
_cell.angle_gamma   90.00
#
_symmetry.space_group_name_H-M   'P 1'
#
loop_
_entity.id
_entity.type
_entity.pdbx_description
1 polymer ?
#
loop_
_entity_poly.entity_id
_entity_poly.type
_entity_poly.pdbx_seq_one_letter_code
_entity_poly.pdbx_strand_id
1 'polypeptide(L)'
;MIGPVSLSRAGARIAAMAGLLLLPALASLTLAASPAAPPACGVVKSFERCDDGRQRCERVAAYDVPDYWHGLAQCLRGLRDRWSRDGPDAPVPVGAAGDAEVGVATLVRRQVMLEMATGPVRFAAQGRPVADLRLDDIFDARGTPRRGFDRAVLLNDRGMAYNAMGQSGLAYFLYQMAALADRGGYPQAATDTAFYRALAHGAIATVLTPVAEGGLAASRPCDDDAARRCTWYHSITRRDQPTEAGATLNQHLHAVRDLGLIADLVRKQRWNEGIDFNRAIAEGLDQLAFSAGSTRPGAMPNLRDFLSPPAGQARVRWAYYGLNPTAADGRRAYFLGFGGKDCNYHLHVLDLLSQILQRAKAQGFLARYETPLLACDSALVEMERAARLRSTHATDPRLWSTPTAGRDYACPRLSAGAAPDDDNDSFLEKRLAACPTPQR
;
A
#
# COMPACT_ATOMS: atom_id res chain seq x y z
N MET A 1 76.93 15.01 -28.63
CA MET A 1 75.97 13.90 -28.46
C MET A 1 74.59 14.44 -28.78
N ILE A 2 74.19 14.15 -30.03
CA ILE A 2 72.89 14.23 -30.73
C ILE A 2 71.78 14.99 -29.95
N GLY A 3 71.29 16.18 -30.31
CA GLY A 3 71.18 16.86 -31.61
C GLY A 3 69.68 17.10 -31.93
N PRO A 4 69.18 18.35 -32.01
CA PRO A 4 67.76 18.68 -32.23
C PRO A 4 67.45 18.99 -33.70
N VAL A 5 66.25 18.70 -34.24
CA VAL A 5 65.79 19.31 -35.51
C VAL A 5 64.25 19.42 -35.56
N SER A 6 63.83 20.56 -36.11
CA SER A 6 62.49 21.09 -36.41
C SER A 6 61.94 20.58 -37.76
N LEU A 7 60.77 21.13 -38.15
CA LEU A 7 60.21 21.30 -39.51
C LEU A 7 59.20 20.26 -40.06
N SER A 8 57.92 20.63 -39.91
CA SER A 8 57.02 21.08 -40.99
C SER A 8 56.50 20.12 -42.09
N ARG A 9 55.21 20.35 -42.39
CA ARG A 9 54.47 20.23 -43.67
C ARG A 9 53.90 18.87 -44.11
N ALA A 10 52.56 18.82 -44.05
CA ALA A 10 51.63 18.66 -45.17
C ALA A 10 51.92 17.60 -46.25
N GLY A 11 50.91 16.76 -46.53
CA GLY A 11 50.76 16.19 -47.87
C GLY A 11 50.08 14.82 -47.94
N ALA A 12 48.79 14.85 -48.22
CA ALA A 12 48.03 13.98 -49.15
C ALA A 12 48.20 12.44 -49.15
N ARG A 13 47.05 11.80 -48.87
CA ARG A 13 46.34 10.77 -49.67
C ARG A 13 47.08 9.50 -50.12
N ILE A 14 46.47 8.35 -49.78
CA ILE A 14 46.02 7.20 -50.63
C ILE A 14 45.63 6.08 -49.64
N ALA A 15 44.35 5.88 -49.35
CA ALA A 15 43.43 4.91 -49.97
C ALA A 15 43.67 3.45 -49.54
N ALA A 16 42.72 2.89 -48.79
CA ALA A 16 42.35 1.48 -48.86
C ALA A 16 40.93 1.30 -48.34
N MET A 17 40.10 0.66 -49.17
CA MET A 17 38.68 0.38 -49.01
C MET A 17 38.41 -0.64 -47.90
N ALA A 18 37.31 -0.45 -47.17
CA ALA A 18 36.48 -1.55 -46.69
C ALA A 18 35.08 -0.99 -46.40
N GLY A 19 34.12 -1.35 -47.26
CA GLY A 19 32.73 -0.98 -47.08
C GLY A 19 32.13 -1.68 -45.87
N LEU A 20 31.31 -0.95 -45.12
CA LEU A 20 30.34 -1.54 -44.22
C LEU A 20 28.98 -0.86 -44.43
N LEU A 21 27.98 -1.71 -44.54
CA LEU A 21 26.58 -1.44 -44.84
C LEU A 21 25.93 -0.47 -43.84
N LEU A 22 25.18 0.48 -44.39
CA LEU A 22 24.16 1.26 -43.70
C LEU A 22 22.96 0.36 -43.37
N LEU A 23 22.64 0.24 -42.08
CA LEU A 23 21.32 -0.14 -41.57
C LEU A 23 20.74 1.05 -40.80
N PRO A 24 19.57 1.60 -41.18
CA PRO A 24 18.90 2.60 -40.37
C PRO A 24 18.28 1.90 -39.15
N ALA A 25 18.78 2.20 -37.96
CA ALA A 25 18.13 1.81 -36.72
C ALA A 25 16.79 2.56 -36.61
N LEU A 26 15.70 1.84 -36.89
CA LEU A 26 14.34 2.20 -36.54
C LEU A 26 14.27 2.37 -35.01
N ALA A 27 14.34 3.62 -34.57
CA ALA A 27 13.99 4.01 -33.21
C ALA A 27 12.49 3.75 -33.00
N SER A 28 12.18 2.52 -32.56
CA SER A 28 10.86 2.18 -32.06
C SER A 28 10.68 2.91 -30.74
N LEU A 29 9.82 3.93 -30.77
CA LEU A 29 9.28 4.60 -29.59
C LEU A 29 8.56 3.57 -28.71
N THR A 30 9.29 3.00 -27.76
CA THR A 30 8.70 2.27 -26.64
C THR A 30 8.12 3.31 -25.67
N LEU A 31 6.82 3.64 -25.84
CA LEU A 31 6.03 4.17 -24.74
C LEU A 31 5.90 3.07 -23.67
N ALA A 32 6.93 2.93 -22.85
CA ALA A 32 6.81 2.25 -21.58
C ALA A 32 5.88 3.12 -20.73
N ALA A 33 4.68 2.62 -20.43
CA ALA A 33 3.91 3.13 -19.32
C ALA A 33 4.70 2.78 -18.06
N SER A 34 5.56 3.71 -17.61
CA SER A 34 6.19 3.63 -16.32
C SER A 34 5.11 3.39 -15.26
N PRO A 35 5.36 2.58 -14.22
CA PRO A 35 4.50 2.62 -13.04
C PRO A 35 4.41 4.09 -12.64
N ALA A 36 3.19 4.64 -12.62
CA ALA A 36 2.98 6.01 -12.21
C ALA A 36 3.75 6.21 -10.90
N ALA A 37 4.75 7.09 -10.92
CA ALA A 37 5.53 7.38 -9.72
C ALA A 37 4.53 7.62 -8.59
N PRO A 38 4.77 7.07 -7.38
CA PRO A 38 3.91 7.37 -6.24
C PRO A 38 3.71 8.89 -6.20
N PRO A 39 2.49 9.40 -5.93
CA PRO A 39 2.23 10.82 -5.98
C PRO A 39 3.30 11.50 -5.13
N ALA A 40 4.21 12.22 -5.80
CA ALA A 40 5.21 12.99 -5.09
C ALA A 40 4.42 13.91 -4.18
N CYS A 41 4.85 14.03 -2.92
CA CYS A 41 4.36 15.14 -2.13
C CYS A 41 4.46 16.42 -2.98
N GLY A 42 3.41 17.24 -2.95
CA GLY A 42 3.40 18.49 -3.72
C GLY A 42 4.52 19.44 -3.28
N VAL A 43 4.40 20.73 -3.59
CA VAL A 43 5.39 21.70 -3.10
C VAL A 43 5.23 21.87 -1.58
N VAL A 44 6.34 21.93 -0.84
CA VAL A 44 6.33 22.26 0.60
C VAL A 44 5.81 23.68 0.77
N LYS A 45 4.76 23.85 1.58
CA LYS A 45 4.14 25.12 1.93
C LYS A 45 4.44 25.48 3.39
N SER A 46 4.17 26.73 3.75
CA SER A 46 4.18 27.18 5.13
C SER A 46 2.76 27.06 5.71
N PHE A 47 2.64 26.42 6.86
CA PHE A 47 1.42 26.28 7.63
C PHE A 47 1.61 26.91 9.00
N GLU A 48 0.54 27.46 9.57
CA GLU A 48 0.56 27.98 10.93
C GLU A 48 0.03 26.90 11.88
N ARG A 49 0.86 26.47 12.83
CA ARG A 49 0.46 25.57 13.91
C ARG A 49 0.43 26.35 15.21
N CYS A 50 -0.72 26.38 15.87
CA CYS A 50 -0.87 27.03 17.17
C CYS A 50 -1.05 25.99 18.28
N ASP A 51 -0.50 26.28 19.46
CA ASP A 51 -0.81 25.55 20.68
C ASP A 51 -2.29 25.79 21.07
N ASP A 52 -2.86 24.90 21.88
CA ASP A 52 -4.25 25.03 22.34
C ASP A 52 -4.49 26.39 23.03
N GLY A 53 -5.55 27.09 22.61
CA GLY A 53 -5.82 28.48 23.01
C GLY A 53 -5.17 29.59 22.16
N ARG A 54 -4.49 29.27 21.05
CA ARG A 54 -3.92 30.24 20.06
C ARG A 54 -2.89 31.23 20.62
N GLN A 55 -2.32 30.98 21.80
CA GLN A 55 -1.40 31.93 22.45
C GLN A 55 0.00 31.93 21.84
N ARG A 56 0.39 30.84 21.15
CA ARG A 56 1.67 30.73 20.43
C ARG A 56 1.43 29.97 19.13
N CYS A 57 1.79 30.60 18.01
CA CYS A 57 1.69 30.01 16.68
C CYS A 57 3.09 29.97 16.04
N GLU A 58 3.50 28.81 15.54
CA GLU A 58 4.73 28.61 14.79
C GLU A 58 4.38 28.39 13.31
N ARG A 59 5.13 29.04 12.40
CA ARG A 59 5.11 28.68 11.00
C ARG A 59 5.95 27.43 10.77
N VAL A 60 5.30 26.35 10.36
CA VAL A 60 5.94 25.07 10.04
C VAL A 60 5.93 24.83 8.53
N ALA A 61 7.04 24.32 8.01
CA ALA A 61 7.09 23.84 6.64
C ALA A 61 6.52 22.43 6.57
N ALA A 62 5.55 22.20 5.69
CA ALA A 62 4.88 20.93 5.49
C ALA A 62 4.34 20.81 4.06
N TYR A 63 3.99 19.60 3.64
CA TYR A 63 3.28 19.32 2.41
C TYR A 63 1.77 19.47 2.63
N ASP A 64 1.10 19.91 1.56
CA ASP A 64 -0.36 19.88 1.46
C ASP A 64 -0.76 18.47 0.99
N VAL A 65 -1.27 17.67 1.93
CA VAL A 65 -1.58 16.25 1.70
C VAL A 65 -3.09 16.06 1.81
N PRO A 66 -3.72 15.26 0.94
CA PRO A 66 -5.13 14.90 1.10
C PRO A 66 -5.37 14.21 2.44
N ASP A 67 -6.53 14.47 3.08
CA ASP A 67 -6.99 13.86 4.34
C ASP A 67 -7.14 12.32 4.21
N TYR A 68 -6.04 11.59 4.13
CA TYR A 68 -6.01 10.15 3.97
C TYR A 68 -4.62 9.62 4.34
N TRP A 69 -4.52 8.91 5.46
CA TRP A 69 -3.24 8.45 6.02
C TRP A 69 -2.41 7.55 5.11
N HIS A 70 -3.03 6.77 4.23
CA HIS A 70 -2.26 6.03 3.22
C HIS A 70 -1.64 6.97 2.18
N GLY A 71 -2.37 8.02 1.78
CA GLY A 71 -1.86 9.07 0.90
C GLY A 71 -0.68 9.81 1.54
N LEU A 72 -0.77 10.11 2.84
CA LEU A 72 0.34 10.65 3.62
C LEU A 72 1.56 9.74 3.62
N ALA A 73 1.39 8.44 3.92
CA ALA A 73 2.49 7.48 3.90
C ALA A 73 3.14 7.35 2.51
N GLN A 74 2.34 7.37 1.43
CA GLN A 74 2.85 7.33 0.06
C GLN A 74 3.61 8.60 -0.30
N CYS A 75 3.05 9.77 0.04
CA CYS A 75 3.66 11.07 -0.14
C CYS A 75 5.06 11.10 0.53
N LEU A 76 5.13 10.76 1.82
CA LEU A 76 6.37 10.88 2.61
C LEU A 76 7.41 9.79 2.31
N ARG A 77 7.11 8.82 1.45
CA ARG A 77 8.05 7.77 1.05
C ARG A 77 9.35 8.33 0.51
N GLY A 78 9.29 9.39 -0.30
CA GLY A 78 10.49 10.04 -0.85
C GLY A 78 11.41 10.64 0.23
N LEU A 79 10.82 11.17 1.31
CA LEU A 79 11.59 11.67 2.46
C LEU A 79 12.22 10.53 3.25
N ARG A 80 11.50 9.43 3.49
CA ARG A 80 12.06 8.23 4.10
C ARG A 80 13.27 7.73 3.31
N ASP A 81 13.16 7.65 1.99
CA ASP A 81 14.24 7.17 1.12
C ASP A 81 15.44 8.11 1.13
N ARG A 82 15.19 9.43 1.12
CA ARG A 82 16.24 10.44 1.31
C ARG A 82 16.92 10.30 2.66
N TRP A 83 16.18 10.22 3.77
CA TRP A 83 16.78 10.01 5.09
C TRP A 83 17.61 8.72 5.12
N SER A 84 17.07 7.60 4.63
CA SER A 84 17.80 6.34 4.64
C SER A 84 19.12 6.36 3.86
N ARG A 85 19.20 7.17 2.79
CA ARG A 85 20.39 7.25 1.91
C ARG A 85 21.36 8.35 2.35
N ASP A 86 20.83 9.53 2.66
CA ASP A 86 21.59 10.78 2.78
C ASP A 86 21.69 11.26 4.24
N GLY A 87 21.00 10.60 5.18
CA GLY A 87 21.03 10.90 6.62
C GLY A 87 19.89 11.84 7.09
N PRO A 88 19.75 12.02 8.42
CA PRO A 88 18.64 12.79 9.03
C PRO A 88 18.67 14.29 8.72
N ASP A 89 19.86 14.85 8.50
CA ASP A 89 20.08 16.27 8.21
C ASP A 89 20.12 16.57 6.70
N ALA A 90 19.87 15.57 5.85
CA ALA A 90 19.83 15.76 4.41
C ALA A 90 18.85 16.89 4.05
N PRO A 91 19.31 17.93 3.32
CA PRO A 91 18.51 19.11 3.09
C PRO A 91 17.31 18.81 2.20
N VAL A 92 16.17 19.39 2.58
CA VAL A 92 14.96 19.43 1.77
C VAL A 92 14.61 20.89 1.50
N PRO A 93 14.56 21.32 0.23
CA PRO A 93 14.14 22.67 -0.11
C PRO A 93 12.70 22.94 0.35
N VAL A 94 12.47 24.10 0.97
CA VAL A 94 11.16 24.55 1.44
C VAL A 94 10.86 25.97 0.95
N GLY A 95 9.57 26.24 0.66
CA GLY A 95 9.11 27.49 0.07
C GLY A 95 8.99 27.45 -1.46
N ALA A 96 8.27 28.41 -2.04
CA ALA A 96 7.91 28.41 -3.47
C ALA A 96 9.13 28.51 -4.42
N ALA A 97 10.26 29.05 -3.94
CA ALA A 97 11.51 29.17 -4.69
C ALA A 97 12.66 28.32 -4.11
N GLY A 98 12.44 27.56 -3.04
CA GLY A 98 13.47 26.73 -2.41
C GLY A 98 14.50 27.54 -1.60
N ASP A 99 14.16 28.76 -1.18
CA ASP A 99 15.08 29.71 -0.55
C ASP A 99 15.51 29.32 0.88
N ALA A 100 14.91 28.27 1.44
CA ALA A 100 15.26 27.72 2.73
C ALA A 100 15.35 26.19 2.66
N GLU A 101 16.16 25.61 3.53
CA GLU A 101 16.32 24.17 3.64
C GLU A 101 15.99 23.72 5.06
N VAL A 102 15.42 22.52 5.17
CA VAL A 102 15.19 21.86 6.44
C VAL A 102 15.73 20.43 6.36
N GLY A 103 16.32 19.94 7.46
CA GLY A 103 16.73 18.54 7.53
C GLY A 103 15.52 17.61 7.40
N VAL A 104 15.67 16.54 6.63
CA VAL A 104 14.60 15.59 6.32
C VAL A 104 13.92 15.01 7.56
N ALA A 105 14.67 14.71 8.63
CA ALA A 105 14.10 14.20 9.88
C ALA A 105 13.14 15.21 10.54
N THR A 106 13.55 16.49 10.56
CA THR A 106 12.72 17.58 11.09
C THR A 106 11.46 17.78 10.25
N LEU A 107 11.56 17.70 8.91
CA LEU A 107 10.40 17.84 8.03
C LEU A 107 9.39 16.72 8.22
N VAL A 108 9.85 15.45 8.29
CA VAL A 108 8.96 14.31 8.53
C VAL A 108 8.24 14.46 9.86
N ARG A 109 8.96 14.82 10.94
CA ARG A 109 8.34 15.03 12.25
C ARG A 109 7.27 16.12 12.21
N ARG A 110 7.60 17.26 11.60
CA ARG A 110 6.66 18.38 11.45
C ARG A 110 5.43 17.99 10.65
N GLN A 111 5.59 17.25 9.56
CA GLN A 111 4.45 16.75 8.79
C GLN A 111 3.57 15.84 9.64
N VAL A 112 4.14 14.81 10.27
CA VAL A 112 3.36 13.85 11.06
C VAL A 112 2.63 14.56 12.20
N MET A 113 3.30 15.45 12.92
CA MET A 113 2.66 16.25 13.98
C MET A 113 1.53 17.13 13.44
N LEU A 114 1.71 17.79 12.28
CA LEU A 114 0.67 18.61 11.68
C LEU A 114 -0.57 17.76 11.35
N GLU A 115 -0.37 16.64 10.66
CA GLU A 115 -1.44 15.73 10.24
C GLU A 115 -2.21 15.13 11.42
N MET A 116 -1.52 14.80 12.51
CA MET A 116 -2.17 14.32 13.73
C MET A 116 -2.92 15.44 14.47
N ALA A 117 -2.50 16.70 14.35
CA ALA A 117 -3.12 17.84 15.03
C ALA A 117 -4.33 18.39 14.28
N THR A 118 -4.26 18.48 12.94
CA THR A 118 -5.30 19.09 12.10
C THR A 118 -6.31 18.07 11.59
N GLY A 119 -5.91 16.81 11.44
CA GLY A 119 -6.78 15.73 11.00
C GLY A 119 -7.81 15.31 12.06
N PRO A 120 -8.83 14.52 11.68
CA PRO A 120 -9.81 13.96 12.60
C PRO A 120 -9.21 12.77 13.37
N VAL A 121 -8.06 12.97 14.02
CA VAL A 121 -7.31 11.94 14.76
C VAL A 121 -7.62 12.02 16.24
N ARG A 122 -7.88 10.88 16.87
CA ARG A 122 -8.10 10.79 18.32
C ARG A 122 -7.25 9.70 18.95
N PHE A 123 -6.94 9.90 20.22
CA PHE A 123 -6.13 8.99 21.01
C PHE A 123 -6.96 8.36 22.12
N ALA A 124 -6.74 7.08 22.38
CA ALA A 124 -7.48 6.35 23.39
C ALA A 124 -6.56 5.46 24.22
N ALA A 125 -6.87 5.35 25.51
CA ALA A 125 -6.33 4.31 26.37
C ALA A 125 -7.16 3.01 26.22
N GLN A 126 -6.57 1.89 26.63
CA GLN A 126 -7.13 0.55 26.55
C GLN A 126 -8.42 0.45 27.35
N GLY A 127 -9.41 -0.26 26.80
CA GLY A 127 -10.71 -0.51 27.44
C GLY A 127 -11.59 0.74 27.60
N ARG A 128 -11.14 1.92 27.14
CA ARG A 128 -11.96 3.13 27.08
C ARG A 128 -12.52 3.29 25.67
N PRO A 129 -13.71 3.88 25.49
CA PRO A 129 -14.12 4.37 24.18
C PRO A 129 -13.04 5.29 23.61
N VAL A 130 -13.03 5.47 22.28
CA VAL A 130 -12.16 6.49 21.67
C VAL A 130 -12.45 7.82 22.36
N ALA A 131 -11.50 8.29 23.16
CA ALA A 131 -11.65 9.50 23.95
C ALA A 131 -11.36 10.72 23.07
N ASP A 132 -11.85 11.89 23.47
CA ASP A 132 -11.56 13.16 22.81
C ASP A 132 -10.09 13.63 22.97
N LEU A 133 -9.17 12.76 23.39
CA LEU A 133 -7.76 13.13 23.53
C LEU A 133 -7.19 13.49 22.17
N ARG A 134 -6.55 14.66 22.13
CA ARG A 134 -5.89 15.24 20.96
C ARG A 134 -4.38 15.02 21.05
N LEU A 135 -3.68 15.38 19.98
CA LEU A 135 -2.22 15.23 19.92
C LEU A 135 -1.53 15.94 21.10
N ASP A 136 -1.94 17.16 21.44
CA ASP A 136 -1.32 17.98 22.48
C ASP A 136 -1.52 17.44 23.91
N ASP A 137 -2.53 16.58 24.11
CA ASP A 137 -2.72 15.84 25.37
C ASP A 137 -1.70 14.72 25.53
N ILE A 138 -1.20 14.20 24.41
CA ILE A 138 -0.35 12.99 24.34
C ILE A 138 1.11 13.35 24.16
N PHE A 139 1.42 14.37 23.36
CA PHE A 139 2.77 14.80 23.03
C PHE A 139 2.92 16.30 23.22
N ASP A 140 4.14 16.75 23.56
CA ASP A 140 4.47 18.17 23.46
C ASP A 140 4.71 18.60 22.00
N ALA A 141 4.93 19.91 21.80
CA ALA A 141 5.23 20.49 20.48
C ALA A 141 6.44 19.86 19.76
N ARG A 142 7.34 19.18 20.48
CA ARG A 142 8.54 18.49 19.96
C ARG A 142 8.31 17.00 19.75
N GLY A 143 7.14 16.45 20.07
CA GLY A 143 6.83 15.03 19.98
C GLY A 143 7.24 14.23 21.22
N THR A 144 7.60 14.89 22.33
CA THR A 144 7.92 14.19 23.59
C THR A 144 6.63 13.66 24.22
N PRO A 145 6.54 12.36 24.58
CA PRO A 145 5.36 11.82 25.24
C PRO A 145 5.08 12.52 26.58
N ARG A 146 3.83 12.95 26.77
CA ARG A 146 3.26 13.51 28.01
C ARG A 146 2.40 12.50 28.74
N ARG A 147 1.67 11.69 27.96
CA ARG A 147 0.68 10.73 28.46
C ARG A 147 0.70 9.48 27.59
N GLY A 148 0.55 8.31 28.22
CA GLY A 148 0.37 7.06 27.50
C GLY A 148 -0.97 6.96 26.78
N PHE A 149 -0.97 6.26 25.66
CA PHE A 149 -2.15 5.87 24.89
C PHE A 149 -1.89 4.52 24.25
N ASP A 150 -2.96 3.81 23.90
CA ASP A 150 -2.89 2.47 23.31
C ASP A 150 -3.38 2.46 21.87
N ARG A 151 -4.16 3.46 21.45
CA ARG A 151 -4.71 3.59 20.10
C ARG A 151 -4.63 5.01 19.58
N ALA A 152 -4.28 5.13 18.31
CA ALA A 152 -4.35 6.36 17.51
C ALA A 152 -5.28 6.09 16.33
N VAL A 153 -6.41 6.79 16.29
CA VAL A 153 -7.54 6.46 15.42
C VAL A 153 -7.81 7.63 14.48
N LEU A 154 -7.69 7.41 13.17
CA LEU A 154 -8.25 8.29 12.15
C LEU A 154 -9.76 8.07 12.09
N LEU A 155 -10.51 9.13 12.40
CA LEU A 155 -11.97 9.11 12.39
C LEU A 155 -12.55 9.52 11.03
N ASN A 156 -13.75 8.99 10.79
CA ASN A 156 -14.65 9.39 9.72
C ASN A 156 -15.56 10.54 10.19
N ASP A 157 -16.49 11.01 9.35
CA ASP A 157 -17.36 12.15 9.67
C ASP A 157 -18.41 11.80 10.74
N ARG A 158 -18.52 10.52 11.10
CA ARG A 158 -19.38 9.99 12.17
C ARG A 158 -18.63 9.76 13.48
N GLY A 159 -17.33 10.11 13.56
CA GLY A 159 -16.51 9.87 14.74
C GLY A 159 -16.14 8.40 14.96
N MET A 160 -16.18 7.57 13.93
CA MET A 160 -15.81 6.14 13.97
C MET A 160 -14.49 5.89 13.22
N ALA A 161 -13.80 4.80 13.54
CA ALA A 161 -12.55 4.44 12.87
C ALA A 161 -12.75 4.26 11.36
N TYR A 162 -11.89 4.89 10.56
CA TYR A 162 -12.17 5.10 9.13
C TYR A 162 -11.67 3.98 8.23
N ASN A 163 -10.38 3.65 8.27
CA ASN A 163 -9.76 2.89 7.18
C ASN A 163 -8.53 2.07 7.61
N ALA A 164 -8.63 0.75 7.56
CA ALA A 164 -7.54 -0.17 7.87
C ALA A 164 -6.32 -0.01 6.94
N MET A 165 -6.50 0.11 5.62
CA MET A 165 -5.39 0.41 4.68
C MET A 165 -4.66 1.72 5.02
N GLY A 166 -5.41 2.73 5.45
CA GLY A 166 -4.87 4.01 5.93
C GLY A 166 -4.04 3.85 7.19
N GLN A 167 -4.63 3.24 8.23
CA GLN A 167 -4.01 2.98 9.51
C GLN A 167 -2.77 2.09 9.41
N SER A 168 -2.86 0.96 8.68
CA SER A 168 -1.76 0.00 8.54
C SER A 168 -0.61 0.58 7.72
N GLY A 169 -0.92 1.31 6.65
CA GLY A 169 0.08 1.94 5.80
C GLY A 169 0.86 3.02 6.53
N LEU A 170 0.16 3.84 7.32
CA LEU A 170 0.81 4.82 8.20
C LEU A 170 1.62 4.13 9.30
N ALA A 171 1.07 3.12 9.96
CA ALA A 171 1.80 2.38 11.00
C ALA A 171 3.12 1.80 10.47
N TYR A 172 3.10 1.19 9.29
CA TYR A 172 4.32 0.68 8.67
C TYR A 172 5.33 1.79 8.37
N PHE A 173 4.88 2.89 7.77
CA PHE A 173 5.74 4.07 7.54
C PHE A 173 6.35 4.58 8.84
N LEU A 174 5.55 4.76 9.90
CA LEU A 174 6.03 5.26 11.19
C LEU A 174 7.03 4.30 11.84
N TYR A 175 6.84 2.98 11.79
CA TYR A 175 7.86 2.03 12.24
C TYR A 175 9.16 2.13 11.43
N GLN A 176 9.09 2.40 10.12
CA GLN A 176 10.29 2.66 9.32
C GLN A 176 11.02 3.92 9.79
N MET A 177 10.28 4.99 10.10
CA MET A 177 10.87 6.21 10.63
C MET A 177 11.47 6.01 12.03
N ALA A 178 10.80 5.25 12.90
CA ALA A 178 11.35 4.86 14.20
C ALA A 178 12.67 4.11 14.03
N ALA A 179 12.74 3.15 13.09
CA ALA A 179 13.95 2.38 12.81
C ALA A 179 15.08 3.20 12.19
N LEU A 180 14.76 4.31 11.50
CA LEU A 180 15.76 5.26 11.01
C LEU A 180 16.26 6.16 12.13
N ALA A 181 15.35 6.65 12.97
CA ALA A 181 15.67 7.48 14.13
C ALA A 181 16.52 6.72 15.17
N ASP A 182 16.26 5.43 15.37
CA ASP A 182 16.98 4.57 16.33
C ASP A 182 18.47 4.39 15.96
N ARG A 183 18.84 4.64 14.69
CA ARG A 183 20.25 4.67 14.26
C ARG A 183 21.03 5.87 14.82
N GLY A 184 20.35 6.88 15.34
CA GLY A 184 20.97 8.08 15.89
C GLY A 184 21.45 9.07 14.82
N GLY A 185 22.46 9.87 15.20
CA GLY A 185 23.12 10.81 14.29
C GLY A 185 22.56 12.24 14.27
N TYR A 186 21.55 12.55 15.11
CA TYR A 186 21.00 13.90 15.27
C TYR A 186 20.40 14.08 16.68
N PRO A 187 20.29 15.32 17.21
CA PRO A 187 20.01 15.54 18.64
C PRO A 187 18.66 15.04 19.14
N GLN A 188 17.66 14.85 18.27
CA GLN A 188 16.30 14.40 18.64
C GLN A 188 16.05 12.90 18.38
N ALA A 189 17.07 12.13 18.01
CA ALA A 189 16.93 10.73 17.61
C ALA A 189 16.12 9.85 18.59
N ALA A 190 16.41 9.93 19.89
CA ALA A 190 15.71 9.15 20.90
C ALA A 190 14.23 9.56 21.04
N THR A 191 13.95 10.87 21.01
CA THR A 191 12.59 11.41 21.07
C THR A 191 11.77 11.00 19.85
N ASP A 192 12.35 11.15 18.66
CA ASP A 192 11.69 10.80 17.40
C ASP A 192 11.45 9.27 17.30
N THR A 193 12.39 8.45 17.79
CA THR A 193 12.21 6.99 17.88
C THR A 193 11.00 6.65 18.74
N ALA A 194 10.92 7.20 19.95
CA ALA A 194 9.80 6.95 20.86
C ALA A 194 8.48 7.46 20.30
N PHE A 195 8.48 8.67 19.72
CA PHE A 195 7.33 9.30 19.08
C PHE A 195 6.75 8.44 17.95
N TYR A 196 7.57 8.11 16.95
CA TYR A 196 7.12 7.33 15.80
C TYR A 196 6.69 5.93 16.19
N ARG A 197 7.41 5.28 17.12
CA ARG A 197 7.08 3.94 17.59
C ARG A 197 5.74 3.91 18.34
N ALA A 198 5.51 4.85 19.25
CA ALA A 198 4.23 4.95 19.97
C ALA A 198 3.05 5.19 19.02
N LEU A 199 3.19 6.12 18.06
CA LEU A 199 2.15 6.36 17.06
C LEU A 199 1.91 5.16 16.15
N ALA A 200 2.98 4.49 15.70
CA ALA A 200 2.89 3.29 14.87
C ALA A 200 2.14 2.16 15.60
N HIS A 201 2.49 1.94 16.87
CA HIS A 201 1.84 0.98 17.75
C HIS A 201 0.35 1.30 17.89
N GLY A 202 -0.02 2.54 18.24
CA GLY A 202 -1.41 2.92 18.40
C GLY A 202 -2.22 2.84 17.10
N ALA A 203 -1.60 3.14 15.95
CA ALA A 203 -2.24 3.05 14.65
C ALA A 203 -2.55 1.59 14.27
N ILE A 204 -1.60 0.66 14.49
CA ILE A 204 -1.81 -0.75 14.18
C ILE A 204 -2.71 -1.44 15.22
N ALA A 205 -2.63 -1.07 16.50
CA ALA A 205 -3.54 -1.55 17.54
C ALA A 205 -5.00 -1.23 17.19
N THR A 206 -5.27 -0.06 16.59
CA THR A 206 -6.61 0.30 16.09
C THR A 206 -7.11 -0.63 15.00
N VAL A 207 -6.23 -1.08 14.10
CA VAL A 207 -6.59 -2.05 13.04
C VAL A 207 -7.04 -3.37 13.66
N LEU A 208 -6.36 -3.81 14.71
CA LEU A 208 -6.59 -5.09 15.39
C LEU A 208 -7.71 -5.03 16.44
N THR A 209 -8.15 -3.84 16.83
CA THR A 209 -9.20 -3.64 17.81
C THR A 209 -10.57 -3.94 17.19
N PRO A 210 -11.51 -4.60 17.92
CA PRO A 210 -12.86 -4.84 17.42
C PRO A 210 -13.60 -3.55 17.02
N VAL A 211 -14.42 -3.60 15.97
CA VAL A 211 -15.27 -2.46 15.55
C VAL A 211 -16.16 -1.96 16.69
N ALA A 212 -16.73 -2.87 17.48
CA ALA A 212 -17.57 -2.53 18.64
C ALA A 212 -16.82 -1.73 19.73
N GLU A 213 -15.50 -1.81 19.76
CA GLU A 213 -14.63 -1.09 20.70
C GLU A 213 -14.03 0.18 20.09
N GLY A 214 -14.46 0.56 18.87
CA GLY A 214 -13.95 1.70 18.12
C GLY A 214 -12.72 1.40 17.27
N GLY A 215 -12.47 0.13 16.94
CA GLY A 215 -11.42 -0.31 16.01
C GLY A 215 -11.93 -0.66 14.62
N LEU A 216 -11.22 -1.54 13.93
CA LEU A 216 -11.47 -1.91 12.53
C LEU A 216 -11.59 -3.41 12.28
N ALA A 217 -11.39 -4.26 13.30
CA ALA A 217 -11.48 -5.70 13.17
C ALA A 217 -12.91 -6.20 13.39
N ALA A 218 -13.44 -6.97 12.43
CA ALA A 218 -14.64 -7.77 12.60
C ALA A 218 -14.25 -9.24 12.58
N SER A 219 -14.26 -9.86 13.76
CA SER A 219 -13.79 -11.23 13.94
C SER A 219 -14.91 -12.17 14.35
N ARG A 220 -14.95 -13.34 13.72
CA ARG A 220 -15.88 -14.44 14.05
C ARG A 220 -15.16 -15.79 14.01
N PRO A 221 -15.71 -16.86 14.61
CA PRO A 221 -15.24 -18.21 14.32
C PRO A 221 -15.34 -18.47 12.80
N CYS A 222 -14.39 -19.19 12.22
CA CYS A 222 -14.51 -19.63 10.85
C CYS A 222 -15.57 -20.73 10.73
N ASP A 223 -16.22 -20.82 9.56
CA ASP A 223 -17.36 -21.71 9.39
C ASP A 223 -16.94 -23.20 9.29
N ASP A 224 -15.69 -23.49 8.93
CA ASP A 224 -15.13 -24.84 8.87
C ASP A 224 -14.55 -25.34 10.20
N ASP A 225 -14.22 -24.41 11.12
CA ASP A 225 -13.51 -24.70 12.36
C ASP A 225 -13.77 -23.59 13.40
N ALA A 226 -14.52 -23.92 14.45
CA ALA A 226 -14.90 -22.96 15.48
C ALA A 226 -13.73 -22.48 16.36
N ALA A 227 -12.62 -23.23 16.41
CA ALA A 227 -11.41 -22.81 17.13
C ALA A 227 -10.59 -21.77 16.33
N ARG A 228 -10.84 -21.69 15.02
CA ARG A 228 -10.20 -20.76 14.10
C ARG A 228 -10.97 -19.45 14.05
N ARG A 229 -10.25 -18.34 13.88
CA ARG A 229 -10.83 -17.01 13.78
C ARG A 229 -10.66 -16.48 12.37
N CYS A 230 -11.75 -15.98 11.81
CA CYS A 230 -11.82 -15.29 10.54
C CYS A 230 -12.03 -13.81 10.86
N THR A 231 -11.06 -12.97 10.48
CA THR A 231 -11.06 -11.53 10.80
C THR A 231 -11.05 -10.69 9.52
N TRP A 232 -12.07 -9.86 9.34
CA TRP A 232 -12.07 -8.82 8.31
C TRP A 232 -11.57 -7.50 8.89
N TYR A 233 -10.72 -6.80 8.14
CA TYR A 233 -10.21 -5.47 8.50
C TYR A 233 -10.95 -4.43 7.68
N HIS A 234 -11.84 -3.69 8.33
CA HIS A 234 -12.73 -2.75 7.67
C HIS A 234 -11.99 -1.54 7.11
N SER A 235 -12.46 -1.11 5.95
CA SER A 235 -12.17 0.19 5.40
C SER A 235 -13.39 0.68 4.63
N ILE A 236 -13.73 1.95 4.82
CA ILE A 236 -14.78 2.62 4.04
C ILE A 236 -14.14 3.58 3.04
N THR A 237 -14.85 3.82 1.94
CA THR A 237 -14.40 4.70 0.84
C THR A 237 -15.05 6.07 0.89
N ARG A 238 -16.13 6.21 1.67
CA ARG A 238 -16.82 7.46 1.97
C ARG A 238 -16.78 7.73 3.46
N ARG A 239 -16.41 8.94 3.86
CA ARG A 239 -16.25 9.34 5.28
C ARG A 239 -17.57 9.46 6.05
N ASP A 240 -18.70 9.58 5.36
CA ASP A 240 -20.02 9.68 5.97
C ASP A 240 -20.67 8.32 6.27
N GLN A 241 -20.01 7.20 5.95
CA GLN A 241 -20.52 5.86 6.21
C GLN A 241 -20.01 5.30 7.55
N PRO A 242 -20.78 4.42 8.22
CA PRO A 242 -20.27 3.73 9.40
C PRO A 242 -19.19 2.71 9.01
N THR A 243 -18.25 2.44 9.92
CA THR A 243 -17.11 1.54 9.69
C THR A 243 -17.51 0.17 9.13
N GLU A 244 -18.55 -0.44 9.71
CA GLU A 244 -19.03 -1.77 9.33
C GLU A 244 -19.65 -1.84 7.92
N ALA A 245 -19.97 -0.70 7.30
CA ALA A 245 -20.55 -0.66 5.95
C ALA A 245 -19.53 -0.88 4.82
N GLY A 246 -18.23 -0.86 5.13
CA GLY A 246 -17.17 -1.00 4.12
C GLY A 246 -16.54 -2.40 4.10
N ALA A 247 -16.62 -3.07 2.95
CA ALA A 247 -15.87 -4.28 2.67
C ALA A 247 -15.18 -4.21 1.30
N THR A 248 -13.98 -3.65 1.27
CA THR A 248 -13.14 -3.43 0.09
C THR A 248 -11.95 -4.39 0.12
N LEU A 249 -11.85 -5.29 -0.86
CA LEU A 249 -10.86 -6.39 -0.84
C LEU A 249 -9.42 -5.88 -0.79
N ASN A 250 -9.04 -4.96 -1.67
CA ASN A 250 -7.68 -4.43 -1.68
C ASN A 250 -7.30 -3.75 -0.35
N GLN A 251 -8.25 -3.10 0.31
CA GLN A 251 -7.98 -2.39 1.56
C GLN A 251 -7.74 -3.37 2.71
N HIS A 252 -8.51 -4.46 2.78
CA HIS A 252 -8.23 -5.58 3.68
C HIS A 252 -6.85 -6.22 3.39
N LEU A 253 -6.56 -6.49 2.12
CA LEU A 253 -5.28 -7.07 1.71
C LEU A 253 -4.08 -6.16 2.03
N HIS A 254 -4.23 -4.85 1.89
CA HIS A 254 -3.20 -3.90 2.33
C HIS A 254 -2.94 -4.01 3.84
N ALA A 255 -3.99 -4.10 4.66
CA ALA A 255 -3.84 -4.28 6.09
C ALA A 255 -3.08 -5.58 6.42
N VAL A 256 -3.44 -6.70 5.79
CA VAL A 256 -2.75 -8.00 5.98
C VAL A 256 -1.30 -7.94 5.53
N ARG A 257 -1.00 -7.37 4.36
CA ARG A 257 0.38 -7.16 3.87
C ARG A 257 1.19 -6.33 4.84
N ASP A 258 0.63 -5.20 5.29
CA ASP A 258 1.32 -4.26 6.17
C ASP A 258 1.60 -4.86 7.55
N LEU A 259 0.67 -5.66 8.11
CA LEU A 259 0.93 -6.45 9.31
C LEU A 259 2.16 -7.35 9.13
N GLY A 260 2.28 -8.02 7.98
CA GLY A 260 3.46 -8.82 7.64
C GLY A 260 4.74 -7.99 7.53
N LEU A 261 4.69 -6.81 6.91
CA LEU A 261 5.83 -5.90 6.75
C LEU A 261 6.29 -5.33 8.10
N ILE A 262 5.35 -5.00 8.97
CA ILE A 262 5.60 -4.54 10.34
C ILE A 262 6.21 -5.68 11.16
N ALA A 263 5.66 -6.89 11.10
CA ALA A 263 6.18 -8.05 11.84
C ALA A 263 7.66 -8.31 11.54
N ASP A 264 8.04 -8.27 10.27
CA ASP A 264 9.44 -8.44 9.86
C ASP A 264 10.35 -7.32 10.38
N LEU A 265 9.87 -6.08 10.33
CA LEU A 265 10.62 -4.93 10.82
C LEU A 265 10.79 -5.00 12.35
N VAL A 266 9.72 -5.22 13.10
CA VAL A 266 9.73 -5.38 14.56
C VAL A 266 10.68 -6.48 14.98
N ARG A 267 10.62 -7.64 14.30
CA ARG A 267 11.55 -8.76 14.53
C ARG A 267 13.00 -8.38 14.25
N LYS A 268 13.26 -7.71 13.12
CA LYS A 268 14.62 -7.24 12.74
C LYS A 268 15.19 -6.29 13.78
N GLN A 269 14.36 -5.39 14.31
CA GLN A 269 14.74 -4.42 15.34
C GLN A 269 14.73 -4.99 16.77
N ARG A 270 14.28 -6.25 16.95
CA ARG A 270 14.12 -6.89 18.26
C ARG A 270 13.21 -6.11 19.21
N TRP A 271 12.22 -5.43 18.65
CA TRP A 271 11.23 -4.71 19.43
C TRP A 271 10.17 -5.67 19.97
N ASN A 272 9.76 -5.46 21.21
CA ASN A 272 8.58 -6.11 21.77
C ASN A 272 7.41 -5.12 21.70
N GLU A 273 6.48 -5.40 20.79
CA GLU A 273 5.24 -4.63 20.67
C GLU A 273 4.07 -5.26 21.45
N GLY A 274 4.21 -6.47 22.00
CA GLY A 274 3.07 -7.16 22.63
C GLY A 274 1.92 -7.50 21.66
N ILE A 275 2.16 -7.43 20.34
CA ILE A 275 1.20 -7.75 19.28
C ILE A 275 1.60 -9.07 18.61
N ASP A 276 0.67 -10.02 18.54
CA ASP A 276 0.83 -11.25 17.75
C ASP A 276 0.47 -11.00 16.28
N PHE A 277 1.44 -10.46 15.53
CA PHE A 277 1.24 -10.17 14.12
C PHE A 277 0.98 -11.42 13.28
N ASN A 278 1.63 -12.55 13.59
CA ASN A 278 1.46 -13.78 12.82
C ASN A 278 0.03 -14.30 12.94
N ARG A 279 -0.53 -14.27 14.15
CA ARG A 279 -1.95 -14.58 14.36
C ARG A 279 -2.85 -13.62 13.58
N ALA A 280 -2.63 -12.30 13.67
CA ALA A 280 -3.45 -11.32 12.96
C ALA A 280 -3.42 -11.50 11.43
N ILE A 281 -2.26 -11.83 10.86
CA ILE A 281 -2.10 -12.15 9.43
C ILE A 281 -2.86 -13.43 9.09
N ALA A 282 -2.73 -14.48 9.90
CA ALA A 282 -3.41 -15.74 9.71
C ALA A 282 -4.93 -15.59 9.76
N GLU A 283 -5.47 -14.86 10.75
CA GLU A 283 -6.92 -14.62 10.86
C GLU A 283 -7.48 -13.82 9.68
N GLY A 284 -6.69 -12.89 9.12
CA GLY A 284 -7.05 -12.15 7.90
C GLY A 284 -7.08 -13.05 6.66
N LEU A 285 -6.08 -13.92 6.49
CA LEU A 285 -6.07 -14.92 5.42
C LEU A 285 -7.18 -15.96 5.59
N ASP A 286 -7.48 -16.36 6.83
CA ASP A 286 -8.56 -17.28 7.14
C ASP A 286 -9.92 -16.72 6.72
N GLN A 287 -10.14 -15.42 6.90
CA GLN A 287 -11.34 -14.74 6.41
C GLN A 287 -11.51 -14.85 4.88
N LEU A 288 -10.41 -14.88 4.11
CA LEU A 288 -10.48 -15.05 2.66
C LEU A 288 -10.65 -16.51 2.23
N ALA A 289 -10.06 -17.44 2.98
CA ALA A 289 -9.96 -18.85 2.63
C ALA A 289 -11.11 -19.73 3.17
N PHE A 290 -11.59 -19.47 4.38
CA PHE A 290 -12.42 -20.40 5.15
C PHE A 290 -13.76 -19.81 5.62
N SER A 291 -13.95 -18.50 5.49
CA SER A 291 -15.24 -17.86 5.73
C SER A 291 -16.29 -18.29 4.71
N ALA A 292 -17.54 -18.50 5.15
CA ALA A 292 -18.71 -18.77 4.30
C ALA A 292 -19.09 -17.57 3.41
N GLY A 293 -18.47 -16.40 3.61
CA GLY A 293 -18.65 -15.22 2.77
C GLY A 293 -19.94 -14.44 3.05
N SER A 294 -20.27 -13.53 2.14
CA SER A 294 -21.42 -12.61 2.20
C SER A 294 -22.74 -13.27 1.76
N THR A 295 -23.02 -14.45 2.33
CA THR A 295 -24.25 -15.23 2.05
C THR A 295 -25.49 -14.72 2.78
N ARG A 296 -25.32 -13.80 3.73
CA ARG A 296 -26.41 -13.18 4.51
C ARG A 296 -26.05 -11.75 4.92
N PRO A 297 -27.03 -10.88 5.20
CA PRO A 297 -26.77 -9.52 5.67
C PRO A 297 -25.85 -9.52 6.91
N GLY A 298 -24.87 -8.61 6.91
CA GLY A 298 -23.87 -8.47 7.96
C GLY A 298 -22.73 -9.48 7.93
N ALA A 299 -22.76 -10.50 7.05
CA ALA A 299 -21.64 -11.43 6.92
C ALA A 299 -20.46 -10.80 6.16
N MET A 300 -19.26 -11.00 6.68
CA MET A 300 -18.03 -10.53 6.04
C MET A 300 -17.66 -11.39 4.83
N PRO A 301 -17.19 -10.78 3.74
CA PRO A 301 -16.93 -11.51 2.50
C PRO A 301 -15.68 -12.38 2.57
N ASN A 302 -15.63 -13.39 1.72
CA ASN A 302 -14.43 -14.19 1.42
C ASN A 302 -13.90 -13.84 0.02
N LEU A 303 -12.84 -14.53 -0.43
CA LEU A 303 -12.26 -14.24 -1.75
C LEU A 303 -13.21 -14.54 -2.92
N ARG A 304 -14.04 -15.59 -2.81
CA ARG A 304 -15.00 -15.99 -3.85
C ARG A 304 -16.07 -14.92 -4.07
N ASP A 305 -16.47 -14.24 -3.00
CA ASP A 305 -17.48 -13.19 -3.10
C ASP A 305 -17.05 -12.08 -4.03
N PHE A 306 -15.74 -11.82 -4.20
CA PHE A 306 -15.20 -10.77 -5.06
C PHE A 306 -15.11 -11.13 -6.54
N LEU A 307 -15.51 -12.34 -6.95
CA LEU A 307 -15.49 -12.77 -8.35
C LEU A 307 -16.82 -12.47 -9.04
N SER A 308 -16.79 -11.59 -10.04
CA SER A 308 -17.95 -11.34 -10.90
C SER A 308 -17.51 -11.18 -12.36
N PRO A 309 -18.32 -11.60 -13.34
CA PRO A 309 -18.10 -11.17 -14.71
C PRO A 309 -18.17 -9.64 -14.81
N PRO A 310 -17.22 -8.97 -15.51
CA PRO A 310 -17.39 -7.59 -15.93
C PRO A 310 -18.66 -7.45 -16.79
N ALA A 311 -19.27 -6.27 -16.80
CA ALA A 311 -20.45 -6.00 -17.62
C ALA A 311 -20.19 -6.39 -19.10
N GLY A 312 -21.04 -7.26 -19.64
CA GLY A 312 -20.93 -7.75 -21.03
C GLY A 312 -19.90 -8.87 -21.26
N GLN A 313 -19.17 -9.33 -20.25
CA GLN A 313 -18.16 -10.40 -20.38
C GLN A 313 -18.49 -11.62 -19.52
N ALA A 314 -19.50 -12.40 -19.94
CA ALA A 314 -20.01 -13.56 -19.18
C ALA A 314 -18.96 -14.67 -18.89
N ARG A 315 -17.82 -14.69 -19.60
CA ARG A 315 -16.83 -15.78 -19.55
C ARG A 315 -15.60 -15.50 -18.70
N VAL A 316 -15.38 -14.26 -18.25
CA VAL A 316 -14.17 -13.88 -17.50
C VAL A 316 -14.61 -13.29 -16.18
N ARG A 317 -14.13 -13.78 -15.04
CA ARG A 317 -14.49 -13.23 -13.72
C ARG A 317 -13.34 -12.42 -13.14
N TRP A 318 -13.61 -11.17 -12.80
CA TRP A 318 -12.63 -10.26 -12.20
C TRP A 318 -12.93 -10.04 -10.73
N ALA A 319 -11.89 -9.65 -10.00
CA ALA A 319 -12.03 -9.04 -8.69
C ALA A 319 -12.74 -7.70 -8.83
N TYR A 320 -13.90 -7.51 -8.19
CA TYR A 320 -14.52 -6.19 -8.08
C TYR A 320 -14.07 -5.47 -6.81
N TYR A 321 -14.33 -4.16 -6.78
CA TYR A 321 -13.71 -3.23 -5.84
C TYR A 321 -14.19 -3.41 -4.40
N GLY A 322 -15.51 -3.38 -4.17
CA GLY A 322 -16.06 -3.47 -2.82
C GLY A 322 -17.49 -3.99 -2.75
N LEU A 323 -17.85 -4.44 -1.57
CA LEU A 323 -19.20 -4.80 -1.13
C LEU A 323 -19.67 -3.83 -0.05
N ASN A 324 -20.98 -3.62 0.02
CA ASN A 324 -21.63 -3.17 1.25
C ASN A 324 -22.23 -4.40 1.97
N PRO A 325 -21.59 -4.94 3.02
CA PRO A 325 -22.06 -6.13 3.72
C PRO A 325 -23.34 -5.87 4.53
N THR A 326 -23.70 -4.61 4.78
CA THR A 326 -24.90 -4.22 5.54
C THR A 326 -26.13 -4.00 4.65
N ALA A 327 -25.99 -4.10 3.32
CA ALA A 327 -27.12 -3.98 2.40
C ALA A 327 -28.13 -5.12 2.60
N ALA A 328 -29.43 -4.82 2.45
CA ALA A 328 -30.52 -5.77 2.69
C ALA A 328 -30.50 -7.02 1.79
N ASP A 329 -29.90 -6.92 0.60
CA ASP A 329 -29.66 -8.03 -0.34
C ASP A 329 -28.27 -8.67 -0.18
N GLY A 330 -27.44 -8.18 0.76
CA GLY A 330 -26.07 -8.62 1.00
C GLY A 330 -25.09 -8.39 -0.16
N ARG A 331 -25.51 -7.78 -1.28
CA ARG A 331 -24.78 -7.83 -2.56
C ARG A 331 -24.88 -6.56 -3.41
N ARG A 332 -24.61 -5.40 -2.82
CA ARG A 332 -24.19 -4.24 -3.64
C ARG A 332 -22.69 -4.29 -3.90
N ALA A 333 -22.28 -5.29 -4.68
CA ALA A 333 -20.96 -5.30 -5.29
C ALA A 333 -20.87 -4.13 -6.28
N TYR A 334 -19.79 -3.37 -6.25
CA TYR A 334 -19.57 -2.30 -7.22
C TYR A 334 -18.15 -2.34 -7.77
N PHE A 335 -18.07 -2.10 -9.08
CA PHE A 335 -16.83 -1.82 -9.79
C PHE A 335 -16.49 -0.34 -9.67
N LEU A 336 -15.23 0.04 -9.95
CA LEU A 336 -14.86 1.46 -10.05
C LEU A 336 -15.49 2.12 -11.28
N GLY A 337 -16.03 1.31 -12.20
CA GLY A 337 -16.90 1.76 -13.28
C GLY A 337 -16.11 2.31 -14.47
N PHE A 338 -14.79 2.16 -14.52
CA PHE A 338 -13.97 2.61 -15.65
C PHE A 338 -13.10 1.47 -16.14
N GLY A 339 -13.22 1.14 -17.43
CA GLY A 339 -12.53 0.07 -18.15
C GLY A 339 -11.16 -0.34 -17.61
N GLY A 340 -10.19 0.56 -17.76
CA GLY A 340 -8.81 0.34 -17.32
C GLY A 340 -8.62 0.34 -15.79
N LYS A 341 -9.48 1.01 -15.02
CA LYS A 341 -9.37 1.03 -13.54
C LYS A 341 -9.73 -0.31 -12.93
N ASP A 342 -10.76 -0.99 -13.45
CA ASP A 342 -11.16 -2.30 -12.94
C ASP A 342 -10.07 -3.36 -13.23
N CYS A 343 -9.39 -3.25 -14.36
CA CYS A 343 -8.23 -4.10 -14.65
C CYS A 343 -7.04 -3.84 -13.72
N ASN A 344 -6.61 -2.58 -13.60
CA ASN A 344 -5.49 -2.23 -12.72
C ASN A 344 -5.77 -2.65 -11.28
N TYR A 345 -7.03 -2.51 -10.84
CA TYR A 345 -7.49 -3.01 -9.56
C TYR A 345 -7.33 -4.53 -9.44
N HIS A 346 -7.76 -5.28 -10.45
CA HIS A 346 -7.63 -6.73 -10.46
C HIS A 346 -6.17 -7.20 -10.34
N LEU A 347 -5.28 -6.62 -11.15
CA LEU A 347 -3.84 -6.92 -11.09
C LEU A 347 -3.23 -6.53 -9.74
N HIS A 348 -3.66 -5.41 -9.17
CA HIS A 348 -3.22 -4.96 -7.85
C HIS A 348 -3.64 -5.93 -6.74
N VAL A 349 -4.85 -6.50 -6.81
CA VAL A 349 -5.31 -7.54 -5.86
C VAL A 349 -4.44 -8.80 -5.97
N LEU A 350 -4.11 -9.24 -7.18
CA LEU A 350 -3.24 -10.40 -7.42
C LEU A 350 -1.83 -10.18 -6.85
N ASP A 351 -1.24 -9.00 -7.10
CA ASP A 351 0.06 -8.61 -6.55
C ASP A 351 0.06 -8.64 -5.01
N LEU A 352 -0.96 -8.06 -4.37
CA LEU A 352 -1.09 -8.10 -2.91
C LEU A 352 -1.19 -9.52 -2.37
N LEU A 353 -2.05 -10.36 -2.95
CA LEU A 353 -2.19 -11.77 -2.54
C LEU A 353 -0.88 -12.53 -2.72
N SER A 354 -0.15 -12.26 -3.80
CA SER A 354 1.17 -12.86 -4.04
C SER A 354 2.17 -12.49 -2.96
N GLN A 355 2.31 -11.21 -2.64
CA GLN A 355 3.21 -10.75 -1.57
C GLN A 355 2.86 -11.38 -0.21
N ILE A 356 1.57 -11.50 0.11
CA ILE A 356 1.11 -12.09 1.36
C ILE A 356 1.43 -13.60 1.40
N LEU A 357 1.13 -14.34 0.33
CA LEU A 357 1.34 -15.79 0.28
C LEU A 357 2.82 -16.18 0.22
N GLN A 358 3.65 -15.41 -0.48
CA GLN A 358 5.10 -15.57 -0.44
C GLN A 358 5.64 -15.39 0.99
N ARG A 359 5.10 -14.44 1.73
CA ARG A 359 5.47 -14.23 3.14
C ARG A 359 4.99 -15.36 4.04
N ALA A 360 3.76 -15.83 3.85
CA ALA A 360 3.24 -17.01 4.53
C ALA A 360 4.10 -18.26 4.28
N LYS A 361 4.65 -18.40 3.06
CA LYS A 361 5.63 -19.44 2.71
C LYS A 361 6.91 -19.28 3.51
N ALA A 362 7.50 -18.09 3.50
CA ALA A 362 8.73 -17.79 4.25
C ALA A 362 8.57 -17.99 5.77
N GLN A 363 7.34 -17.86 6.27
CA GLN A 363 6.99 -18.05 7.69
C GLN A 363 6.49 -19.46 8.02
N GLY A 364 6.44 -20.38 7.04
CA GLY A 364 6.18 -21.80 7.26
C GLY A 364 4.72 -22.20 7.48
N PHE A 365 3.74 -21.33 7.18
CA PHE A 365 2.31 -21.65 7.35
C PHE A 365 1.50 -21.63 6.05
N LEU A 366 2.15 -21.55 4.89
CA LEU A 366 1.47 -21.59 3.59
C LEU A 366 0.68 -22.88 3.35
N ALA A 367 1.15 -24.04 3.83
CA ALA A 367 0.54 -25.35 3.59
C ALA A 367 -0.96 -25.37 3.92
N ARG A 368 -1.37 -24.59 4.92
CA ARG A 368 -2.76 -24.39 5.32
C ARG A 368 -3.66 -23.84 4.23
N TYR A 369 -3.13 -23.02 3.32
CA TYR A 369 -3.88 -22.33 2.28
C TYR A 369 -3.80 -22.99 0.91
N GLU A 370 -3.07 -24.10 0.78
CA GLU A 370 -2.88 -24.76 -0.53
C GLU A 370 -4.21 -25.19 -1.15
N THR A 371 -5.07 -25.85 -0.40
CA THR A 371 -6.38 -26.25 -0.90
C THR A 371 -7.33 -25.07 -1.10
N PRO A 372 -7.63 -24.23 -0.09
CA PRO A 372 -8.68 -23.21 -0.23
C PRO A 372 -8.31 -22.05 -1.17
N LEU A 373 -7.01 -21.70 -1.28
CA LEU A 373 -6.56 -20.56 -2.08
C LEU A 373 -5.76 -20.97 -3.32
N LEU A 374 -5.11 -22.14 -3.37
CA LEU A 374 -4.20 -22.50 -4.48
C LEU A 374 -4.63 -23.74 -5.28
N ALA A 375 -5.73 -24.40 -4.93
CA ALA A 375 -6.30 -25.48 -5.75
C ALA A 375 -6.74 -24.96 -7.13
N CYS A 376 -6.72 -25.79 -8.16
CA CYS A 376 -6.96 -25.35 -9.54
C CYS A 376 -8.37 -24.84 -9.85
N ASP A 377 -9.30 -25.02 -8.91
CA ASP A 377 -10.68 -24.53 -8.88
C ASP A 377 -10.88 -23.42 -7.84
N SER A 378 -9.81 -22.91 -7.22
CA SER A 378 -9.89 -21.82 -6.25
C SER A 378 -10.21 -20.48 -6.91
N ALA A 379 -10.74 -19.55 -6.10
CA ALA A 379 -11.05 -18.19 -6.55
C ALA A 379 -9.80 -17.45 -7.06
N LEU A 380 -8.65 -17.64 -6.39
CA LEU A 380 -7.41 -16.99 -6.80
C LEU A 380 -6.92 -17.50 -8.15
N VAL A 381 -7.04 -18.80 -8.42
CA VAL A 381 -6.70 -19.37 -9.74
C VAL A 381 -7.64 -18.85 -10.82
N GLU A 382 -8.91 -18.68 -10.51
CA GLU A 382 -9.87 -18.06 -11.44
C GLU A 382 -9.50 -16.60 -11.75
N MET A 383 -9.11 -15.81 -10.74
CA MET A 383 -8.59 -14.46 -10.94
C MET A 383 -7.36 -14.44 -11.86
N GLU A 384 -6.38 -15.31 -11.59
CA GLU A 384 -5.15 -15.41 -12.38
C GLU A 384 -5.40 -15.85 -13.82
N ARG A 385 -6.31 -16.82 -14.04
CA ARG A 385 -6.74 -17.22 -15.38
C ARG A 385 -7.40 -16.05 -16.13
N ALA A 386 -8.19 -15.23 -15.45
CA ALA A 386 -8.81 -14.06 -16.04
C ALA A 386 -7.78 -13.01 -16.49
N ALA A 387 -6.71 -12.81 -15.72
CA ALA A 387 -5.59 -11.96 -16.11
C ALA A 387 -4.84 -12.52 -17.34
N ARG A 388 -4.63 -13.84 -17.40
CA ARG A 388 -3.91 -14.53 -18.49
C ARG A 388 -4.68 -14.58 -19.80
N LEU A 389 -5.98 -14.91 -19.79
CA LEU A 389 -6.80 -15.02 -21.01
C LEU A 389 -6.81 -13.71 -21.83
N ARG A 390 -6.52 -12.57 -21.20
CA ARG A 390 -6.39 -11.29 -21.90
C ARG A 390 -5.04 -11.01 -22.51
N SER A 391 -3.95 -11.54 -21.95
CA SER A 391 -2.61 -11.34 -22.51
C SER A 391 -2.46 -12.05 -23.87
N THR A 392 -3.28 -13.08 -24.13
CA THR A 392 -3.37 -13.83 -25.40
C THR A 392 -4.32 -13.23 -26.44
N HIS A 393 -5.30 -12.41 -26.05
CA HIS A 393 -6.27 -11.79 -26.98
C HIS A 393 -5.91 -10.35 -27.41
N ALA A 394 -4.82 -9.79 -26.87
CA ALA A 394 -4.29 -8.49 -27.31
C ALA A 394 -3.78 -8.48 -28.77
N THR A 395 -3.79 -9.62 -29.46
CA THR A 395 -3.28 -9.80 -30.82
C THR A 395 -4.37 -10.11 -31.87
N ASP A 396 -5.65 -10.26 -31.51
CA ASP A 396 -6.74 -10.51 -32.48
C ASP A 396 -7.64 -9.28 -32.67
N PRO A 397 -7.45 -8.48 -33.74
CA PRO A 397 -8.24 -7.28 -34.02
C PRO A 397 -9.71 -7.54 -34.38
N ARG A 398 -10.13 -8.79 -34.64
CA ARG A 398 -11.51 -9.11 -35.07
C ARG A 398 -12.52 -9.19 -33.91
N LEU A 399 -12.05 -9.29 -32.66
CA LEU A 399 -12.90 -9.24 -31.46
C LEU A 399 -13.24 -7.80 -31.02
N TRP A 400 -12.76 -6.79 -31.75
CA TRP A 400 -12.86 -5.36 -31.39
C TRP A 400 -13.72 -4.54 -32.35
N SER A 401 -14.28 -5.16 -33.40
CA SER A 401 -15.10 -4.47 -34.40
C SER A 401 -16.61 -4.64 -34.12
N THR A 402 -17.10 -4.00 -33.07
CA THR A 402 -18.48 -3.49 -33.06
C THR A 402 -18.55 -2.29 -32.12
N PRO A 403 -18.51 -1.05 -32.65
CA PRO A 403 -18.65 0.16 -31.86
C PRO A 403 -20.14 0.38 -31.54
N THR A 404 -20.67 -0.42 -30.61
CA THR A 404 -21.94 -0.13 -29.95
C THR A 404 -21.66 -0.01 -28.46
N ALA A 405 -21.44 1.22 -28.02
CA ALA A 405 -21.52 1.68 -26.62
C ALA A 405 -20.96 0.72 -25.55
N GLY A 406 -19.63 0.58 -25.47
CA GLY A 406 -19.00 -0.18 -24.39
C GLY A 406 -17.54 0.22 -24.24
N ARG A 407 -17.17 0.70 -23.05
CA ARG A 407 -15.81 1.16 -22.71
C ARG A 407 -14.80 0.06 -23.00
N ASP A 408 -13.79 0.32 -23.81
CA ASP A 408 -12.69 -0.61 -24.02
C ASP A 408 -11.92 -0.81 -22.70
N TYR A 409 -12.11 -1.98 -22.10
CA TYR A 409 -11.30 -2.44 -20.99
C TYR A 409 -9.98 -2.92 -21.62
N ALA A 410 -8.92 -2.13 -21.70
CA ALA A 410 -7.59 -2.65 -22.08
C ALA A 410 -6.75 -2.82 -20.80
N CYS A 411 -6.25 -4.03 -20.54
CA CYS A 411 -5.28 -4.28 -19.49
C CYS A 411 -3.87 -4.17 -20.08
N PRO A 412 -2.98 -3.28 -19.60
CA PRO A 412 -1.58 -3.42 -19.93
C PRO A 412 -1.08 -4.81 -19.50
N ARG A 413 -0.20 -5.43 -20.29
CA ARG A 413 0.58 -6.59 -19.80
C ARG A 413 1.22 -6.17 -18.48
N LEU A 414 1.30 -7.08 -17.51
CA LEU A 414 2.29 -6.98 -16.43
C LEU A 414 3.65 -6.81 -17.14
N SER A 415 4.13 -5.57 -17.22
CA SER A 415 5.47 -5.32 -17.71
C SER A 415 6.42 -5.99 -16.72
N ALA A 416 7.33 -6.81 -17.24
CA ALA A 416 8.51 -7.32 -16.54
C ALA A 416 9.42 -6.15 -16.11
N GLY A 417 8.91 -5.31 -15.21
CA GLY A 417 9.34 -3.95 -14.90
C GLY A 417 10.16 -3.87 -13.62
N ALA A 418 11.15 -4.75 -13.54
CA ALA A 418 12.40 -4.74 -12.79
C ALA A 418 13.02 -6.07 -13.22
N ALA A 419 14.33 -6.13 -13.49
CA ALA A 419 14.96 -7.44 -13.63
C ALA A 419 14.56 -8.26 -12.38
N PRO A 420 13.82 -9.36 -12.54
CA PRO A 420 13.47 -10.18 -11.41
C PRO A 420 14.80 -10.70 -10.86
N ASP A 421 14.98 -10.69 -9.54
CA ASP A 421 15.83 -11.75 -8.98
C ASP A 421 15.29 -13.05 -9.58
N ASP A 422 16.12 -13.85 -10.26
CA ASP A 422 15.71 -15.04 -11.02
C ASP A 422 14.93 -16.08 -10.18
N ASP A 423 14.86 -15.90 -8.85
CA ASP A 423 14.03 -16.66 -7.92
C ASP A 423 12.59 -16.14 -7.74
N ASN A 424 12.25 -14.98 -8.28
CA ASN A 424 11.00 -14.26 -8.02
C ASN A 424 9.99 -14.30 -9.18
N ASP A 425 10.26 -15.12 -10.21
CA ASP A 425 9.22 -15.73 -11.03
C ASP A 425 8.10 -16.17 -10.09
N SER A 426 6.96 -15.47 -10.15
CA SER A 426 5.96 -15.46 -9.11
C SER A 426 5.66 -16.90 -8.70
N PHE A 427 5.95 -17.24 -7.44
CA PHE A 427 5.62 -18.54 -6.87
C PHE A 427 4.19 -18.98 -7.22
N LEU A 428 3.26 -18.02 -7.30
CA LEU A 428 1.92 -18.21 -7.83
C LEU A 428 1.93 -18.52 -9.32
N GLU A 429 2.59 -17.75 -10.18
CA GLU A 429 2.64 -18.05 -11.61
C GLU A 429 3.16 -19.45 -11.92
N LYS A 430 4.23 -19.91 -11.25
CA LYS A 430 4.79 -21.27 -11.39
C LYS A 430 3.81 -22.33 -10.86
N ARG A 431 3.23 -22.11 -9.68
CA ARG A 431 2.27 -23.05 -9.08
C ARG A 431 0.97 -23.16 -9.89
N LEU A 432 0.52 -22.05 -10.47
CA LEU A 432 -0.72 -21.95 -11.22
C LEU A 432 -0.57 -22.39 -12.68
N ALA A 433 0.63 -22.29 -13.26
CA ALA A 433 0.94 -22.88 -14.56
C ALA A 433 0.79 -24.42 -14.56
N ALA A 434 0.88 -25.06 -13.39
CA ALA A 434 0.65 -26.50 -13.24
C ALA A 434 -0.84 -26.90 -13.28
N CYS A 435 -1.76 -25.94 -13.20
CA CYS A 435 -3.18 -26.25 -13.28
C CYS A 435 -3.60 -26.55 -14.71
N PRO A 436 -4.34 -27.65 -14.97
CA PRO A 436 -4.82 -27.96 -16.29
C PRO A 436 -5.70 -26.81 -16.82
N THR A 437 -5.52 -26.46 -18.09
CA THR A 437 -6.45 -25.57 -18.79
C THR A 437 -7.77 -26.31 -18.88
N PRO A 438 -8.88 -25.75 -18.36
CA PRO A 438 -10.18 -26.42 -18.46
C PRO A 438 -10.49 -26.65 -19.94
N GLN A 439 -10.66 -27.92 -20.32
CA GLN A 439 -11.17 -28.29 -21.64
C GLN A 439 -12.61 -27.77 -21.70
N ARG A 440 -12.91 -26.97 -22.73
CA ARG A 440 -14.24 -26.39 -22.95
C ARG A 440 -15.20 -27.39 -23.54
#